data_AF-A0A4R6BMN8-F1
#
_entry.id   AF-A0A4R6BMN8-F1
#
_cell.length_a   1.000
_cell.length_b   1.000
_cell.length_c   1.000
_cell.angle_alpha   90.00
_cell.angle_beta   90.00
_cell.angle_gamma   90.00
#
_symmetry.space_group_name_H-M   'P 1'
#
loop_
_entity.id
_entity.type
_entity.pdbx_description
1 polymer ?
#
loop_
_entity_poly.entity_id
_entity_poly.type
_entity_poly.pdbx_seq_one_letter_code
_entity_poly.pdbx_strand_id
1 'polypeptide(L)' 'MLEEHKLKRLNELSNKKKSSGLSEEEGKEQTSLRAEYLSNFRNSFKKTIENTKVLDPDGSDVTPEKLKEIQRQNNLRD' A
#
# COMPACT_ATOMS: atom_id res chain seq x y z
N MET A 1 -2.28 -6.57 -6.27
CA MET A 1 -3.34 -6.51 -5.23
C MET A 1 -3.56 -7.91 -4.69
N LEU A 2 -4.11 -8.03 -3.48
CA LEU A 2 -4.48 -9.34 -2.91
C LEU A 2 -5.65 -9.95 -3.70
N GLU A 3 -5.71 -11.27 -3.82
CA GLU A 3 -6.83 -11.96 -4.46
C GLU A 3 -8.15 -11.73 -3.71
N GLU A 4 -9.26 -11.71 -4.45
CA GLU A 4 -10.58 -11.35 -3.92
C GLU A 4 -11.02 -12.27 -2.78
N HIS A 5 -10.72 -13.57 -2.90
CA HIS A 5 -11.05 -14.57 -1.89
C HIS A 5 -10.31 -14.32 -0.57
N LYS A 6 -9.01 -13.97 -0.63
CA LYS A 6 -8.19 -13.64 0.54
C LYS A 6 -8.64 -12.33 1.18
N LEU A 7 -9.08 -11.36 0.38
CA LEU A 7 -9.59 -10.09 0.88
C LEU A 7 -10.91 -10.27 1.63
N LYS A 8 -11.83 -11.08 1.08
CA LYS A 8 -13.07 -11.48 1.76
C LYS A 8 -12.76 -12.13 3.10
N ARG A 9 -11.84 -13.10 3.12
CA ARG A 9 -11.40 -13.77 4.34
C ARG A 9 -10.80 -12.79 5.37
N LEU A 10 -9.96 -11.87 4.94
CA LEU A 10 -9.38 -10.84 5.82
C LEU A 10 -10.46 -9.94 6.46
N ASN A 11 -11.51 -9.61 5.70
CA ASN A 11 -12.64 -8.82 6.20
C ASN A 11 -13.49 -9.62 7.20
N GLU A 12 -13.75 -10.90 6.93
CA GLU A 12 -14.42 -11.80 7.88
C GLU A 12 -13.67 -11.87 9.21
N LEU A 13 -12.36 -12.13 9.18
CA LEU A 13 -11.51 -12.16 10.37
C LEU A 13 -11.49 -10.79 11.08
N SER A 14 -11.51 -9.69 10.33
CA SER A 14 -11.55 -8.34 10.91
C SER A 14 -12.88 -8.03 11.59
N ASN A 15 -14.00 -8.50 11.05
CA ASN A 15 -15.31 -8.37 11.66
C ASN A 15 -15.42 -9.26 12.91
N LYS A 16 -14.97 -10.51 12.82
CA LYS A 16 -14.95 -11.45 13.95
C LYS A 16 -14.11 -10.93 15.13
N LYS A 17 -12.95 -10.33 14.84
CA LYS A 17 -12.11 -9.67 15.86
C LYS A 17 -12.86 -8.58 16.63
N LYS A 18 -13.72 -7.81 15.96
CA LYS A 18 -14.49 -6.72 16.57
C LYS A 18 -15.69 -7.22 17.37
N SER A 19 -16.32 -8.32 16.95
CA SER A 19 -17.54 -8.82 17.59
C SER A 19 -17.24 -9.75 18.77
N SER A 20 -16.47 -10.81 18.54
CA SER A 20 -16.34 -11.96 19.45
C SER A 20 -14.90 -12.25 19.87
N GLY A 21 -13.93 -11.54 19.30
CA GLY A 21 -12.52 -11.87 19.41
C GLY A 21 -12.07 -12.93 18.41
N LEU A 22 -10.75 -13.09 18.28
CA LEU A 22 -10.12 -14.08 17.41
C LEU A 22 -9.45 -15.18 18.24
N SER A 23 -9.45 -16.40 17.74
CA SER A 23 -8.53 -17.43 18.24
C SER A 23 -7.07 -17.09 17.85
N GLU A 24 -6.10 -17.74 18.49
CA GLU A 24 -4.69 -17.55 18.12
C GLU A 24 -4.40 -17.95 16.66
N GLU A 25 -5.01 -19.02 16.17
CA GLU A 25 -4.85 -19.49 14.79
C GLU A 25 -5.41 -18.47 13.80
N GLU A 26 -6.61 -17.96 14.06
CA GLU A 26 -7.24 -16.93 13.24
C GLU A 26 -6.47 -15.59 13.31
N GLY A 27 -5.85 -15.29 14.46
CA GLY A 27 -4.96 -14.14 14.63
C GLY A 27 -3.68 -14.25 13.77
N LYS A 28 -3.08 -15.44 13.71
CA LYS A 28 -1.94 -15.73 12.83
C LYS A 28 -2.35 -15.62 11.36
N GLU A 29 -3.49 -16.20 10.98
CA GLU A 29 -4.06 -16.11 9.63
C GLU A 29 -4.28 -14.64 9.22
N GLN A 30 -4.95 -13.86 10.07
CA GLN A 30 -5.20 -12.44 9.83
C GLN A 30 -3.90 -11.64 9.64
N THR A 31 -2.89 -11.93 10.47
CA THR A 31 -1.59 -11.25 10.41
C THR A 31 -0.87 -11.55 9.10
N SER A 32 -0.86 -12.81 8.67
CA SER A 32 -0.28 -13.23 7.39
C SER A 32 -0.96 -12.54 6.21
N LEU A 33 -2.31 -12.59 6.17
CA LEU A 33 -3.10 -11.95 5.12
C LEU A 33 -2.90 -10.43 5.06
N ARG A 34 -2.78 -9.77 6.22
CA ARG A 34 -2.46 -8.33 6.29
C ARG A 34 -1.07 -8.03 5.75
N ALA A 35 -0.06 -8.84 6.10
CA ALA A 35 1.29 -8.65 5.61
C ALA A 35 1.35 -8.74 4.07
N GLU A 36 0.70 -9.75 3.50
CA GLU A 36 0.60 -9.93 2.05
C GLU A 36 -0.12 -8.75 1.38
N TYR A 37 -1.27 -8.32 1.92
CA TYR A 37 -2.02 -7.17 1.43
C TYR A 37 -1.17 -5.89 1.44
N LEU A 38 -0.52 -5.59 2.56
CA LEU A 38 0.28 -4.39 2.74
C LEU A 38 1.51 -4.37 1.83
N SER A 39 2.16 -5.52 1.62
CA SER A 39 3.28 -5.63 0.69
C SER A 39 2.83 -5.25 -0.74
N ASN A 40 1.75 -5.86 -1.20
CA ASN A 40 1.18 -5.58 -2.52
C ASN A 40 0.71 -4.12 -2.66
N PHE A 41 0.06 -3.59 -1.62
CA PHE A 41 -0.41 -2.21 -1.58
C PHE A 41 0.75 -1.22 -1.63
N ARG A 42 1.78 -1.40 -0.79
CA ARG A 42 2.97 -0.53 -0.78
C ARG A 42 3.68 -0.53 -2.13
N ASN A 43 3.81 -1.68 -2.78
CA ASN A 43 4.41 -1.77 -4.11
C ASN A 43 3.62 -0.98 -5.15
N SER A 44 2.29 -1.10 -5.15
CA SER A 44 1.44 -0.32 -6.05
C SER A 44 1.53 1.19 -5.76
N PHE A 45 1.45 1.56 -4.49
CA PHE A 45 1.46 2.96 -4.06
C PHE A 45 2.80 3.63 -4.34
N LYS A 46 3.92 2.90 -4.15
CA LYS A 46 5.26 3.37 -4.53
C LYS A 46 5.32 3.75 -6.00
N LYS A 47 4.80 2.91 -6.90
CA LYS A 47 4.72 3.22 -8.34
C LYS A 47 3.87 4.46 -8.60
N THR A 48 2.74 4.63 -7.94
CA THR A 48 1.90 5.83 -8.09
C THR A 48 2.66 7.09 -7.70
N ILE A 49 3.36 7.08 -6.56
CA ILE A 49 4.17 8.21 -6.10
C ILE A 49 5.29 8.51 -7.09
N GLU A 50 6.00 7.47 -7.55
CA GLU A 50 7.09 7.62 -8.51
C GLU A 50 6.64 8.26 -9.83
N ASN A 51 5.38 8.09 -10.23
CA ASN A 51 4.84 8.70 -11.44
C ASN A 51 4.11 10.04 -11.20
N THR A 52 4.04 10.52 -9.95
CA THR A 52 3.34 11.76 -9.62
C THR A 52 4.33 12.91 -9.44
N LYS A 53 3.98 14.08 -9.99
CA LYS A 53 4.68 15.35 -9.75
C LYS A 53 3.85 16.21 -8.80
N VAL A 54 4.49 16.76 -7.78
CA VAL A 54 3.83 17.65 -6.80
C VAL A 54 4.16 19.09 -7.16
N LEU A 55 3.12 19.87 -7.46
CA LEU A 55 3.22 21.31 -7.72
C LEU A 55 2.62 22.06 -6.53
N ASP A 56 3.23 23.17 -6.15
CA ASP A 56 2.62 24.10 -5.20
C ASP A 56 1.53 24.94 -5.88
N PRO A 57 0.73 25.73 -5.13
CA PRO A 57 -0.31 26.58 -5.70
C PRO A 57 0.22 27.64 -6.67
N ASP A 58 1.50 28.01 -6.56
CA ASP A 58 2.17 28.99 -7.43
C ASP A 58 2.75 28.34 -8.71
N GLY A 59 2.63 27.01 -8.85
CA GLY A 59 3.05 26.23 -10.02
C GLY A 59 4.49 25.71 -9.98
N SER A 60 5.22 25.91 -8.89
CA SER A 60 6.59 25.41 -8.72
C SER A 60 6.61 23.92 -8.37
N ASP A 61 7.57 23.18 -8.93
CA ASP A 61 7.73 21.75 -8.65
C ASP A 61 8.42 21.51 -7.31
N VAL A 62 7.60 21.19 -6.31
CA VAL A 62 8.00 20.87 -4.94
C VAL A 62 8.12 19.36 -4.69
N THR A 63 8.20 18.55 -5.74
CA THR A 63 8.48 17.11 -5.59
C THR A 63 9.79 16.91 -4.79
N PRO A 64 9.79 16.09 -3.72
CA PRO A 64 11.00 15.85 -2.94
C PRO A 64 12.18 15.36 -3.78
N GLU A 65 13.39 15.87 -3.53
CA GLU A 65 14.59 15.54 -4.33
C GLU A 65 14.88 14.04 -4.43
N LYS A 66 14.63 13.30 -3.34
CA LYS A 66 14.76 11.83 -3.34
C LYS A 66 13.86 11.16 -4.37
N LEU A 67 12.64 11.67 -4.56
CA LEU A 67 11.70 11.14 -5.56
C LEU A 67 12.12 11.57 -6.97
N LYS A 68 12.61 12.80 -7.15
CA LYS A 68 13.15 13.26 -8.45
C LYS A 68 14.30 12.37 -8.92
N GLU A 69 15.18 11.98 -8.00
CA GLU A 69 16.30 11.09 -8.30
C GLU A 69 15.84 9.70 -8.72
N ILE A 70 14.89 9.11 -8.00
CA ILE A 70 14.29 7.83 -8.36
C ILE A 70 13.61 7.91 -9.75
N GLN A 71 12.93 9.02 -10.05
CA GLN A 71 12.31 9.25 -11.36
C GLN A 71 13.35 9.32 -12.48
N ARG A 72 14.47 10.02 -12.29
CA ARG A 72 15.57 10.08 -13.26
C ARG A 72 16.19 8.71 -13.51
N GLN A 73 16.45 7.94 -12.45
CA GLN A 73 16.97 6.57 -12.57
C GLN A 73 16.02 5.64 -13.33
N ASN A 74 14.72 5.88 -13.22
CA ASN A 74 13.69 5.13 -13.93
C ASN A 74 13.32 5.72 -15.31
N ASN A 75 14.04 6.75 -15.80
CA ASN A 75 13.74 7.46 -17.05
C ASN A 75 12.32 8.06 -17.12
N LEU A 76 11.74 8.43 -15.98
CA LEU A 76 10.40 9.02 -15.87
C LEU A 76 10.43 10.56 -15.84
N ARG A 77 11.62 11.15 -15.85
CA ARG A 77 11.83 12.58 -15.68
C ARG A 77 13.12 13.00 -16.38
N ASP A 78 13.00 14.02 -17.23
CA ASP A 78 14.10 14.68 -17.95
C ASP A 78 14.96 15.57 -17.04
#